data_AF-J4DPA3-F1
#
_entry.id   AF-J4DPA3-F1
#
_cell.length_a   1.000
_cell.length_b   1.000
_cell.length_c   1.000
_cell.angle_alpha   90.00
_cell.angle_beta   90.00
_cell.angle_gamma   90.00
#
_symmetry.space_group_name_H-M   'P 1'
#
loop_
_entity.id
_entity.type
_entity.pdbx_description
1 polymer ?
#
loop_
_entity_poly.entity_id
_entity_poly.type
_entity_poly.pdbx_seq_one_letter_code
_entity_poly.pdbx_strand_id
1 'polypeptide(L)'
;MIDEERSLIKSWESCKCVKKSGARLECKRYEKELEPLEWSLLKSFSILEVENSERLKRLKKFAELCKTGNACYSIEETVENQFTRESIIFRANETSLDSSTTSKDGSEVKGSDPKAKTMLSRGLLDRILDTKKKLVFPANSFSAQIQKDVLALNFLQTMENIGSCMKIPIVIPYNRVSDLVYLYQLDVIQDETMWSPYVESEFMRTLFSHGFITIAVKANLMGVEKVILLPKMHDLRCCMKPQDIIVTRKVKRISRKLKITINTSFQEVIKGISDSHGEDWMYPEMQLEFMKMHYLNGMYKTNERKWSNGTNKMESKTDHENNETFQKNEKTVVSVEVWHEDKLVAGEIGFVNGSMYTSISGFHRMNNAGNFQLVALAAILYFNGFKLWDLGMEIPYKIDMGAKTVPRRKFIKQLNELKNTKVKFEIPAKYAGKSNGEELISDFLKAVGGDKVAAGGPNKPGSGQK
;
A
#
# COMPACT_ATOMS: atom_id res chain seq x y z
N MET A 1 6.71 19.02 2.48
CA MET A 1 6.60 17.60 2.07
C MET A 1 5.65 17.37 0.89
N ILE A 2 4.32 17.45 1.05
CA ILE A 2 3.38 17.14 -0.05
C ILE A 2 3.54 18.09 -1.24
N ASP A 3 3.76 19.38 -1.00
CA ASP A 3 3.93 20.36 -2.08
C ASP A 3 5.31 20.30 -2.75
N GLU A 4 6.34 19.87 -2.01
CA GLU A 4 7.68 19.61 -2.56
C GLU A 4 7.67 18.37 -3.45
N GLU A 5 7.07 17.27 -3.01
CA GLU A 5 6.87 16.05 -3.81
C GLU A 5 6.00 16.31 -5.05
N ARG A 6 4.93 17.12 -4.91
CA ARG A 6 4.10 17.56 -6.04
C ARG A 6 4.85 18.44 -7.03
N SER A 7 5.71 19.33 -6.55
CA SER A 7 6.57 20.17 -7.39
C SER A 7 7.54 19.31 -8.20
N LEU A 8 8.14 18.28 -7.58
CA LEU A 8 9.06 17.34 -8.22
C LEU A 8 8.36 16.44 -9.28
N ILE A 9 7.16 15.93 -8.99
CA ILE A 9 6.38 15.15 -9.97
C ILE A 9 5.97 16.02 -11.16
N LYS A 10 5.45 17.24 -10.90
CA LYS A 10 5.09 18.20 -11.96
C LYS A 10 6.32 18.64 -12.77
N SER A 11 7.46 18.87 -12.13
CA SER A 11 8.70 19.20 -12.82
C SER A 11 9.22 18.04 -13.67
N TRP A 12 8.94 16.79 -13.28
CA TRP A 12 9.32 15.62 -14.06
C TRP A 12 8.42 15.41 -15.29
N GLU A 13 7.09 15.54 -15.14
CA GLU A 13 6.15 15.45 -16.27
C GLU A 13 6.34 16.60 -17.28
N SER A 14 6.73 17.79 -16.79
CA SER A 14 7.04 18.97 -17.62
C SER A 14 8.50 19.03 -18.08
N CYS A 15 9.36 18.14 -17.60
CA CYS A 15 10.76 18.08 -17.98
C CYS A 15 10.86 17.68 -19.46
N LYS A 16 11.02 18.68 -20.33
CA LYS A 16 11.53 18.52 -21.71
C LYS A 16 12.91 17.84 -21.75
N CYS A 17 13.50 17.58 -20.58
CA CYS A 17 14.75 16.89 -20.26
C CYS A 17 14.80 15.44 -20.76
N VAL A 18 13.65 14.76 -20.93
CA VAL A 18 13.61 13.46 -21.62
C VAL A 18 14.12 13.56 -23.07
N LYS A 19 14.19 14.79 -23.64
CA LYS A 19 14.68 15.07 -25.00
C LYS A 19 15.94 15.95 -25.07
N LYS A 20 16.57 16.35 -23.95
CA LYS A 20 17.83 17.12 -23.98
C LYS A 20 18.95 16.32 -23.31
N SER A 21 19.55 15.44 -24.09
CA SER A 21 20.74 14.63 -23.77
C SER A 21 22.02 15.47 -23.72
N GLY A 22 22.05 16.54 -22.92
CA GLY A 22 23.22 17.45 -22.87
C GLY A 22 23.42 18.22 -21.56
N ALA A 23 22.66 17.93 -20.51
CA ALA A 23 22.86 18.55 -19.21
C ALA A 23 24.18 18.08 -18.60
N ARG A 24 25.07 19.03 -18.30
CA ARG A 24 26.39 18.73 -17.74
C ARG A 24 26.27 18.51 -16.24
N LEU A 25 26.57 17.30 -15.76
CA LEU A 25 26.54 17.01 -14.34
C LEU A 25 27.74 17.67 -13.65
N GLU A 26 27.50 18.74 -12.90
CA GLU A 26 28.52 19.32 -12.04
C GLU A 26 28.62 18.52 -10.73
N CYS A 27 29.81 17.99 -10.47
CA CYS A 27 30.09 17.24 -9.26
C CYS A 27 31.38 17.70 -8.59
N LYS A 28 31.41 17.64 -7.26
CA LYS A 28 32.64 17.80 -6.47
C LYS A 28 33.11 16.45 -5.97
N ARG A 29 34.37 16.14 -6.24
CA ARG A 29 35.04 14.93 -5.73
C ARG A 29 35.34 15.11 -4.24
N TYR A 30 35.10 14.05 -3.47
CA TYR A 30 35.54 13.92 -2.09
C TYR A 30 35.87 12.46 -1.80
N GLU A 31 36.41 12.17 -0.62
CA GLU A 31 36.62 10.80 -0.17
C GLU A 31 35.78 10.54 1.07
N LYS A 32 35.20 9.34 1.14
CA LYS A 32 34.48 8.85 2.31
C LYS A 32 34.56 7.35 2.35
N GLU A 33 34.86 6.81 3.52
CA GLU A 33 34.73 5.38 3.80
C GLU A 33 33.24 5.07 4.04
N LEU A 34 32.74 4.06 3.34
CA LEU A 34 31.34 3.65 3.38
C LEU A 34 31.32 2.14 3.61
N GLU A 35 30.52 1.72 4.57
CA GLU A 35 30.27 0.30 4.81
C GLU A 35 29.70 -0.37 3.55
N PRO A 36 30.17 -1.58 3.21
CA PRO A 36 29.60 -2.36 2.11
C PRO A 36 28.12 -2.65 2.31
N LEU A 37 27.36 -2.57 1.21
CA LEU A 37 25.97 -3.02 1.18
C LEU A 37 25.90 -4.53 0.96
N GLU A 38 25.51 -5.26 2.00
CA GLU A 38 25.31 -6.71 1.96
C GLU A 38 23.92 -7.04 1.43
N TRP A 39 23.78 -7.00 0.10
CA TRP A 39 22.51 -7.28 -0.57
C TRP A 39 22.00 -8.72 -0.37
N SER A 40 22.87 -9.65 0.04
CA SER A 40 22.54 -11.04 0.37
C SER A 40 21.49 -11.13 1.50
N LEU A 41 21.43 -10.14 2.38
CA LEU A 41 20.47 -10.11 3.49
C LEU A 41 19.02 -10.01 3.02
N LEU A 42 18.76 -9.37 1.88
CA LEU A 42 17.41 -9.39 1.30
C LEU A 42 17.01 -10.81 0.90
N LYS A 43 17.92 -11.62 0.35
CA LYS A 43 17.61 -13.02 0.02
C LYS A 43 17.35 -13.86 1.27
N SER A 44 18.13 -13.64 2.34
CA SER A 44 18.01 -14.38 3.59
C SER A 44 16.68 -14.12 4.31
N PHE A 45 16.07 -12.96 4.09
CA PHE A 45 14.82 -12.54 4.75
C PHE A 45 13.64 -12.30 3.78
N SER A 46 13.82 -12.50 2.47
CA SER A 46 12.80 -12.32 1.45
C SER A 46 12.78 -13.56 0.55
N ILE A 47 11.89 -14.51 0.87
CA ILE A 47 11.55 -15.66 0.00
C ILE A 47 10.91 -15.22 -1.35
N LEU A 48 10.80 -13.91 -1.56
CA LEU A 48 9.91 -13.21 -2.46
C LEU A 48 10.62 -12.58 -3.65
N GLU A 49 11.94 -12.48 -3.61
CA GLU A 49 12.71 -11.97 -4.72
C GLU A 49 13.03 -13.11 -5.68
N VAL A 50 12.19 -13.29 -6.70
CA VAL A 50 12.56 -14.08 -7.88
C VAL A 50 13.95 -13.63 -8.30
N GLU A 51 14.94 -14.55 -8.30
CA GLU A 51 16.37 -14.22 -8.37
C GLU A 51 16.78 -13.37 -9.58
N ASN A 52 15.87 -13.20 -10.54
CA ASN A 52 16.01 -12.51 -11.81
C ASN A 52 15.16 -11.22 -11.97
N SER A 53 14.59 -10.66 -10.90
CA SER A 53 13.86 -9.38 -11.03
C SER A 53 14.79 -8.21 -11.43
N GLU A 54 14.33 -7.32 -12.32
CA GLU A 54 15.09 -6.12 -12.72
C GLU A 54 15.41 -5.20 -11.54
N ARG A 55 14.51 -5.14 -10.55
CA ARG A 55 14.72 -4.44 -9.28
C ARG A 55 15.98 -4.94 -8.57
N LEU A 56 16.09 -6.26 -8.37
CA LEU A 56 17.22 -6.87 -7.69
C LEU A 56 18.52 -6.78 -8.51
N LYS A 57 18.45 -6.96 -9.84
CA LYS A 57 19.61 -6.77 -10.73
C LYS A 57 20.18 -5.35 -10.58
N ARG A 58 19.31 -4.35 -10.52
CA ARG A 58 19.69 -2.95 -10.30
C ARG A 58 20.36 -2.75 -8.94
N LEU A 59 19.79 -3.28 -7.88
CA LEU A 59 20.35 -3.18 -6.53
C LEU A 59 21.72 -3.86 -6.43
N LYS A 60 21.86 -5.09 -6.97
CA LYS A 60 23.14 -5.80 -7.03
C LYS A 60 24.20 -4.96 -7.75
N LYS A 61 23.87 -4.44 -8.95
CA LYS A 61 24.77 -3.57 -9.70
C LYS A 61 25.18 -2.32 -8.91
N PHE A 62 24.24 -1.69 -8.21
CA PHE A 62 24.52 -0.53 -7.35
C PHE A 62 25.43 -0.89 -6.18
N ALA A 63 25.14 -1.97 -5.45
CA ALA A 63 25.93 -2.44 -4.33
C ALA A 63 27.37 -2.77 -4.74
N GLU A 64 27.57 -3.46 -5.86
CA GLU A 64 28.91 -3.78 -6.39
C GLU A 64 29.70 -2.53 -6.78
N LEU A 65 29.06 -1.53 -7.40
CA LEU A 65 29.71 -0.24 -7.66
C LEU A 65 30.13 0.45 -6.36
N CYS A 66 29.34 0.33 -5.30
CA CYS A 66 29.65 0.95 -4.01
C CYS A 66 30.79 0.26 -3.25
N LYS A 67 31.14 -1.00 -3.54
CA LYS A 67 32.19 -1.75 -2.81
C LYS A 67 33.62 -1.32 -3.11
N THR A 68 33.86 -0.54 -4.17
CA THR A 68 35.21 -0.28 -4.67
C THR A 68 35.68 1.15 -4.44
N GLY A 69 36.86 1.31 -3.84
CA GLY A 69 37.53 2.60 -3.61
C GLY A 69 36.84 3.50 -2.58
N ASN A 70 37.42 4.68 -2.31
CA ASN A 70 36.90 5.65 -1.32
C ASN A 70 36.41 6.97 -1.95
N ALA A 71 36.66 7.17 -3.24
CA ALA A 71 36.30 8.41 -3.93
C ALA A 71 34.79 8.48 -4.22
N CYS A 72 34.20 9.63 -3.94
CA CYS A 72 32.78 9.93 -4.08
C CYS A 72 32.57 11.22 -4.89
N TYR A 73 31.41 11.34 -5.53
CA TYR A 73 30.95 12.57 -6.14
C TYR A 73 29.73 13.13 -5.41
N SER A 74 29.80 14.39 -5.00
CA SER A 74 28.66 15.14 -4.50
C SER A 74 28.09 15.99 -5.63
N ILE A 75 26.78 16.01 -5.75
CA ILE A 75 26.05 16.81 -6.75
C ILE A 75 25.00 17.66 -6.03
N GLU A 76 24.55 18.72 -6.70
CA GLU A 76 23.34 19.42 -6.27
C GLU A 76 22.11 18.55 -6.58
N GLU A 77 21.23 18.33 -5.61
CA GLU A 77 20.08 17.42 -5.72
C GLU A 77 18.89 18.05 -6.48
N THR A 78 19.17 18.66 -7.63
CA THR A 78 18.15 19.10 -8.58
C THR A 78 17.59 17.89 -9.35
N VAL A 79 16.36 17.98 -9.84
CA VAL A 79 15.71 16.88 -10.60
C VAL A 79 16.53 16.46 -11.83
N GLU A 80 17.13 17.42 -12.52
CA GLU A 80 17.98 17.19 -13.70
C GLU A 80 19.26 16.42 -13.35
N ASN A 81 19.92 16.82 -12.26
CA ASN A 81 21.13 16.15 -11.77
C ASN A 81 20.81 14.74 -11.27
N GLN A 82 19.69 14.55 -10.56
CA GLN A 82 19.23 13.23 -10.14
C GLN A 82 18.97 12.30 -11.32
N PHE A 83 18.28 12.78 -12.36
CA PHE A 83 18.00 12.01 -13.58
C PHE A 83 19.28 11.67 -14.35
N THR A 84 20.22 12.60 -14.45
CA THR A 84 21.50 12.40 -15.13
C THR A 84 22.34 11.36 -14.40
N ARG A 85 22.48 11.49 -13.07
CA ARG A 85 23.14 10.48 -12.22
C ARG A 85 22.51 9.10 -12.40
N GLU A 86 21.18 9.02 -12.37
CA GLU A 86 20.43 7.77 -12.57
C GLU A 86 20.73 7.12 -13.94
N SER A 87 20.76 7.92 -15.00
CA SER A 87 21.04 7.45 -16.35
C SER A 87 22.46 6.89 -16.48
N ILE A 88 23.45 7.56 -15.89
CA ILE A 88 24.86 7.11 -15.88
C ILE A 88 25.01 5.79 -15.11
N ILE A 89 24.42 5.68 -13.91
CA ILE A 89 24.56 4.50 -13.06
C ILE A 89 23.84 3.29 -13.69
N PHE A 90 22.60 3.47 -14.16
CA PHE A 90 21.72 2.35 -14.48
C PHE A 90 21.52 2.07 -15.98
N ARG A 91 21.64 3.05 -16.89
CA ARG A 91 21.20 2.89 -18.30
C ARG A 91 22.33 2.80 -19.34
N ALA A 92 23.58 3.05 -18.97
CA ALA A 92 24.68 3.24 -19.92
C ALA A 92 25.25 1.95 -20.58
N ASN A 93 24.39 1.04 -21.05
CA ASN A 93 24.75 -0.04 -21.99
C ASN A 93 24.12 0.16 -23.40
N GLU A 94 23.41 1.26 -23.66
CA GLU A 94 23.04 1.64 -25.02
C GLU A 94 24.18 2.47 -25.63
N THR A 95 24.80 1.92 -26.68
CA THR A 95 26.01 2.35 -27.39
C THR A 95 25.90 3.68 -28.16
N SER A 96 25.19 4.71 -27.66
CA SER A 96 25.05 5.96 -28.41
C SER A 96 24.85 7.25 -27.59
N LEU A 97 25.33 7.33 -26.35
CA LEU A 97 25.23 8.57 -25.57
C LEU A 97 26.63 9.10 -25.22
N ASP A 98 27.18 9.88 -26.14
CA ASP A 98 28.35 10.75 -25.93
C ASP A 98 28.01 11.86 -24.92
N SER A 99 27.95 11.53 -23.63
CA SER A 99 27.90 12.51 -22.55
C SER A 99 29.27 12.62 -21.89
N SER A 100 30.02 13.65 -22.26
CA SER A 100 31.27 14.04 -21.60
C SER A 100 31.09 15.34 -20.81
N THR A 101 31.67 15.41 -19.61
CA THR A 101 31.51 16.56 -18.68
C THR A 101 32.73 16.73 -17.79
N THR A 102 33.14 17.95 -17.42
CA THR A 102 34.43 18.22 -16.74
C THR A 102 34.25 18.67 -15.28
N SER A 103 35.05 18.17 -14.32
CA SER A 103 35.08 18.54 -12.90
C SER A 103 35.70 19.93 -12.68
N LYS A 104 35.53 20.55 -11.51
CA LYS A 104 36.17 21.83 -11.14
C LYS A 104 37.71 21.78 -11.13
N ASP A 105 38.25 20.57 -11.10
CA ASP A 105 39.67 20.22 -11.14
C ASP A 105 40.10 19.82 -12.58
N GLY A 106 39.23 20.01 -13.57
CA GLY A 106 39.52 19.81 -14.99
C GLY A 106 39.34 18.38 -15.52
N SER A 107 38.84 17.44 -14.70
CA SER A 107 38.75 16.02 -15.09
C SER A 107 37.43 15.66 -15.77
N GLU A 108 37.48 15.05 -16.96
CA GLU A 108 36.30 14.71 -17.77
C GLU A 108 35.59 13.42 -17.27
N VAL A 109 34.46 13.57 -16.60
CA VAL A 109 33.46 12.53 -16.27
C VAL A 109 32.68 12.17 -17.53
N LYS A 110 33.03 11.04 -18.15
CA LYS A 110 32.25 10.45 -19.25
C LYS A 110 31.26 9.44 -18.68
N GLY A 111 30.03 9.41 -19.20
CA GLY A 111 29.04 8.38 -18.83
C GLY A 111 29.52 6.94 -19.11
N SER A 112 30.54 6.77 -19.94
CA SER A 112 31.23 5.50 -20.22
C SER A 112 32.38 5.16 -19.25
N ASP A 113 32.87 6.11 -18.44
CA ASP A 113 33.98 5.90 -17.50
C ASP A 113 33.53 5.06 -16.29
N PRO A 114 34.10 3.86 -16.06
CA PRO A 114 33.81 3.04 -14.89
C PRO A 114 34.09 3.74 -13.55
N LYS A 115 35.10 4.64 -13.50
CA LYS A 115 35.44 5.37 -12.27
C LYS A 115 34.36 6.38 -11.91
N ALA A 116 33.88 7.14 -12.88
CA ALA A 116 32.75 8.05 -12.71
C ALA A 116 31.49 7.35 -12.15
N LYS A 117 31.12 6.20 -12.73
CA LYS A 117 29.97 5.39 -12.26
C LYS A 117 30.12 4.97 -10.79
N THR A 118 31.31 4.52 -10.42
CA THR A 118 31.67 4.12 -9.06
C THR A 118 31.51 5.29 -8.09
N MET A 119 32.13 6.43 -8.39
CA MET A 119 32.10 7.61 -7.55
C MET A 119 30.71 8.23 -7.38
N LEU A 120 29.90 8.25 -8.46
CA LEU A 120 28.50 8.70 -8.41
C LEU A 120 27.62 7.76 -7.57
N SER A 121 27.85 6.45 -7.67
CA SER A 121 27.10 5.45 -6.89
C SER A 121 27.42 5.57 -5.40
N ARG A 122 28.70 5.71 -5.05
CA ARG A 122 29.14 5.94 -3.67
C ARG A 122 28.64 7.26 -3.11
N GLY A 123 28.67 8.33 -3.90
CA GLY A 123 28.07 9.61 -3.53
C GLY A 123 26.57 9.51 -3.27
N LEU A 124 25.83 8.77 -4.12
CA LEU A 124 24.41 8.50 -3.89
C LEU A 124 24.18 7.69 -2.60
N LEU A 125 24.99 6.65 -2.35
CA LEU A 125 24.91 5.84 -1.13
C LEU A 125 25.11 6.71 0.12
N ASP A 126 26.16 7.52 0.13
CA ASP A 126 26.43 8.48 1.21
C ASP A 126 25.23 9.40 1.47
N ARG A 127 24.65 9.97 0.41
CA ARG A 127 23.47 10.84 0.52
C ARG A 127 22.21 10.11 0.99
N ILE A 128 22.03 8.83 0.65
CA ILE A 128 20.90 8.02 1.13
C ILE A 128 21.04 7.72 2.63
N LEU A 129 22.25 7.40 3.10
CA LEU A 129 22.52 7.06 4.50
C LEU A 129 22.66 8.29 5.41
N ASP A 130 22.77 9.50 4.85
CA ASP A 130 22.79 10.76 5.60
C ASP A 130 21.42 11.05 6.23
N THR A 131 21.27 10.70 7.51
CA THR A 131 20.04 10.91 8.28
C THR A 131 19.72 12.37 8.59
N LYS A 132 20.66 13.30 8.38
CA LYS A 132 20.46 14.73 8.69
C LYS A 132 19.71 15.48 7.59
N LYS A 133 19.78 15.00 6.34
CA LYS A 133 19.17 15.67 5.18
C LYS A 133 18.24 14.71 4.46
N LYS A 134 16.95 14.91 4.62
CA LYS A 134 15.94 14.11 3.91
C LYS A 134 16.07 14.30 2.40
N LEU A 135 16.43 13.22 1.72
CA LEU A 135 16.53 13.19 0.27
C LEU A 135 15.20 12.74 -0.33
N VAL A 136 14.71 13.49 -1.31
CA VAL A 136 13.46 13.19 -2.01
C VAL A 136 13.79 12.91 -3.47
N PHE A 137 13.36 11.75 -3.94
CA PHE A 137 13.46 11.33 -5.32
C PHE A 137 12.10 11.36 -6.01
N PRO A 138 12.07 11.57 -7.34
CA PRO A 138 10.85 11.40 -8.10
C PRO A 138 10.26 10.00 -7.91
N ALA A 139 8.94 9.92 -7.67
CA ALA A 139 8.24 8.66 -7.42
C ALA A 139 8.34 7.72 -8.63
N ASN A 140 8.66 6.43 -8.43
CA ASN A 140 8.92 5.46 -9.50
C ASN A 140 10.22 5.67 -10.30
N SER A 141 11.15 6.50 -9.83
CA SER A 141 12.51 6.55 -10.36
C SER A 141 13.36 5.38 -9.86
N PHE A 142 14.43 5.04 -10.59
CA PHE A 142 15.37 4.02 -10.12
C PHE A 142 16.09 4.45 -8.85
N SER A 143 16.32 5.76 -8.68
CA SER A 143 16.90 6.34 -7.47
C SER A 143 15.97 6.21 -6.26
N ALA A 144 14.66 6.41 -6.45
CA ALA A 144 13.66 6.18 -5.39
C ALA A 144 13.59 4.70 -4.99
N GLN A 145 13.65 3.78 -5.96
CA GLN A 145 13.76 2.35 -5.70
C GLN A 145 15.00 2.03 -4.87
N ILE A 146 16.17 2.49 -5.31
CA ILE A 146 17.45 2.25 -4.63
C ILE A 146 17.48 2.84 -3.23
N GLN A 147 16.88 4.03 -3.01
CA GLN A 147 16.77 4.60 -1.67
C GLN A 147 16.02 3.66 -0.72
N LYS A 148 14.88 3.10 -1.14
CA LYS A 148 14.11 2.15 -0.32
C LYS A 148 14.90 0.86 -0.10
N ASP A 149 15.49 0.31 -1.15
CA ASP A 149 16.27 -0.92 -1.06
C ASP A 149 17.47 -0.78 -0.11
N VAL A 150 18.23 0.32 -0.21
CA VAL A 150 19.39 0.62 0.64
C VAL A 150 18.99 0.85 2.09
N LEU A 151 17.92 1.61 2.34
CA LEU A 151 17.45 1.85 3.72
C LEU A 151 16.92 0.55 4.36
N ALA A 152 16.28 -0.32 3.60
CA ALA A 152 15.86 -1.64 4.06
C ALA A 152 17.07 -2.53 4.36
N LEU A 153 18.09 -2.55 3.49
CA LEU A 153 19.33 -3.29 3.72
C LEU A 153 20.09 -2.79 4.95
N ASN A 154 20.27 -1.48 5.08
CA ASN A 154 20.92 -0.89 6.25
C ASN A 154 20.17 -1.23 7.54
N PHE A 155 18.84 -1.26 7.48
CA PHE A 155 18.01 -1.69 8.60
C PHE A 155 18.22 -3.17 8.93
N LEU A 156 18.23 -4.07 7.93
CA LEU A 156 18.49 -5.49 8.12
C LEU A 156 19.90 -5.78 8.67
N GLN A 157 20.92 -5.11 8.14
CA GLN A 157 22.30 -5.19 8.65
C GLN A 157 22.35 -4.77 10.12
N THR A 158 21.66 -3.68 10.48
CA THR A 158 21.57 -3.24 11.89
C THR A 158 20.93 -4.31 12.77
N MET A 159 19.84 -4.93 12.32
CA MET A 159 19.14 -6.00 13.05
C MET A 159 20.01 -7.24 13.23
N GLU A 160 20.74 -7.64 12.19
CA GLU A 160 21.66 -8.78 12.23
C GLU A 160 22.83 -8.52 13.19
N ASN A 161 23.42 -7.32 13.14
CA ASN A 161 24.54 -6.93 14.00
C ASN A 161 24.18 -6.94 15.50
N ILE A 162 22.91 -6.73 15.86
CA ILE A 162 22.43 -6.83 17.25
C ILE A 162 21.92 -8.23 17.62
N GLY A 163 22.10 -9.23 16.75
CA GLY A 163 21.64 -10.60 16.97
C GLY A 163 20.12 -10.78 16.91
N SER A 164 19.39 -9.82 16.33
CA SER A 164 17.94 -9.92 16.17
C SER A 164 17.61 -10.67 14.88
N CYS A 165 16.88 -11.78 14.99
CA CYS A 165 16.44 -12.56 13.83
C CYS A 165 14.93 -12.42 13.64
N MET A 166 14.50 -11.71 12.59
CA MET A 166 13.11 -11.76 12.14
C MET A 166 12.96 -12.86 11.09
N LYS A 167 12.38 -14.00 11.46
CA LYS A 167 12.17 -15.13 10.53
C LYS A 167 10.99 -14.92 9.56
N ILE A 168 10.28 -13.81 9.72
CA ILE A 168 9.10 -13.47 8.91
C ILE A 168 9.56 -12.77 7.62
N PRO A 169 8.97 -13.07 6.45
CA PRO A 169 9.36 -12.44 5.19
C PRO A 169 9.19 -10.92 5.20
N ILE A 170 10.19 -10.21 4.67
CA ILE A 170 10.12 -8.77 4.41
C ILE A 170 9.48 -8.49 3.05
N VAL A 171 8.59 -7.49 3.02
CA VAL A 171 8.04 -6.90 1.80
C VAL A 171 8.23 -5.38 1.84
N ILE A 172 8.77 -4.80 0.77
CA ILE A 172 9.10 -3.37 0.69
C ILE A 172 8.47 -2.74 -0.56
N PRO A 173 8.41 -1.39 -0.62
CA PRO A 173 8.03 -0.70 -1.84
C PRO A 173 8.84 -1.22 -3.03
N TYR A 174 8.19 -1.35 -4.20
CA TYR A 174 8.75 -1.90 -5.44
C TYR A 174 8.92 -3.43 -5.53
N ASN A 175 8.60 -4.21 -4.49
CA ASN A 175 8.36 -5.64 -4.71
C ASN A 175 7.16 -5.84 -5.66
N ARG A 176 7.24 -6.85 -6.53
CA ARG A 176 6.11 -7.27 -7.37
C ARG A 176 5.11 -8.03 -6.52
N VAL A 177 4.12 -7.33 -5.97
CA VAL A 177 3.13 -7.90 -5.05
C VAL A 177 2.37 -9.09 -5.67
N SER A 178 2.14 -9.08 -6.98
CA SER A 178 1.55 -10.18 -7.74
C SER A 178 2.36 -11.48 -7.67
N ASP A 179 3.69 -11.40 -7.73
CA ASP A 179 4.56 -12.57 -7.57
C ASP A 179 4.43 -13.13 -6.13
N LEU A 180 4.25 -12.27 -5.12
CA LEU A 180 4.04 -12.69 -3.73
C LEU A 180 2.73 -13.45 -3.56
N VAL A 181 1.66 -12.93 -4.17
CA VAL A 181 0.35 -13.58 -4.18
C VAL A 181 0.45 -14.93 -4.87
N TYR A 182 1.21 -15.05 -5.95
CA TYR A 182 1.45 -16.33 -6.62
C TYR A 182 2.17 -17.33 -5.72
N LEU A 183 3.20 -16.90 -4.98
CA LEU A 183 3.87 -17.74 -3.99
C LEU A 183 2.94 -18.20 -2.86
N TYR A 184 2.02 -17.34 -2.40
CA TYR A 184 0.95 -17.72 -1.48
C TYR A 184 -0.02 -18.75 -2.07
N GLN A 185 -0.32 -18.68 -3.37
CA GLN A 185 -1.19 -19.66 -4.04
C GLN A 185 -0.53 -21.03 -4.23
N LEU A 186 0.80 -21.07 -4.22
CA LEU A 186 1.63 -22.27 -4.27
C LEU A 186 1.97 -22.81 -2.86
N ASP A 187 1.50 -22.16 -1.80
CA ASP A 187 1.81 -22.49 -0.41
C ASP A 187 3.33 -22.49 -0.09
N VAL A 188 4.12 -21.71 -0.86
CA VAL A 188 5.56 -21.49 -0.60
C VAL A 188 5.75 -20.63 0.64
N ILE A 189 4.87 -19.64 0.83
CA ILE A 189 4.84 -18.79 2.00
C ILE A 189 3.77 -19.34 2.94
N GLN A 190 4.20 -19.88 4.08
CA GLN A 190 3.30 -20.46 5.07
C GLN A 190 2.80 -19.42 6.08
N ASP A 191 3.62 -18.42 6.40
CA ASP A 191 3.23 -17.35 7.32
C ASP A 191 2.10 -16.48 6.75
N GLU A 192 1.05 -16.25 7.55
CA GLU A 192 -0.02 -15.32 7.19
C GLU A 192 0.45 -13.86 7.13
N THR A 193 1.62 -13.56 7.71
CA THR A 193 2.08 -12.18 7.94
C THR A 193 3.43 -11.98 7.29
N MET A 194 3.59 -10.82 6.67
CA MET A 194 4.88 -10.26 6.29
C MET A 194 5.13 -9.02 7.12
N TRP A 195 6.33 -8.45 7.03
CA TRP A 195 6.60 -7.15 7.65
C TRP A 195 7.28 -6.19 6.67
N SER A 196 7.12 -4.90 6.93
CA SER A 196 7.75 -3.83 6.18
C SER A 196 8.15 -2.68 7.10
N PRO A 197 9.36 -2.12 6.95
CA PRO A 197 9.74 -0.90 7.67
C PRO A 197 9.09 0.36 7.09
N TYR A 198 8.22 0.23 6.08
CA TYR A 198 7.58 1.34 5.38
C TYR A 198 6.07 1.35 5.62
N VAL A 199 5.59 2.42 6.25
CA VAL A 199 4.16 2.74 6.40
C VAL A 199 3.84 3.86 5.42
N GLU A 200 3.44 3.50 4.20
CA GLU A 200 3.26 4.43 3.09
C GLU A 200 2.00 4.10 2.29
N SER A 201 1.15 5.11 2.06
CA SER A 201 -0.16 4.96 1.42
C SER A 201 -0.11 4.30 0.05
N GLU A 202 0.81 4.69 -0.85
CA GLU A 202 0.92 4.06 -2.18
C GLU A 202 1.32 2.57 -2.10
N PHE A 203 2.19 2.21 -1.16
CA PHE A 203 2.57 0.84 -0.92
C PHE A 203 1.41 0.03 -0.32
N MET A 204 0.73 0.58 0.69
CA MET A 204 -0.45 -0.03 1.30
C MET A 204 -1.57 -0.23 0.29
N ARG A 205 -1.81 0.70 -0.63
CA ARG A 205 -2.79 0.55 -1.72
C ARG A 205 -2.46 -0.62 -2.64
N THR A 206 -1.18 -0.78 -2.98
CA THR A 206 -0.72 -1.90 -3.80
C THR A 206 -0.93 -3.22 -3.07
N LEU A 207 -0.71 -3.27 -1.76
CA LEU A 207 -1.03 -4.43 -0.92
C LEU A 207 -2.54 -4.70 -0.89
N PHE A 208 -3.36 -3.64 -0.71
CA PHE A 208 -4.81 -3.73 -0.68
C PHE A 208 -5.35 -4.30 -1.98
N SER A 209 -4.92 -3.84 -3.17
CA SER A 209 -5.39 -4.37 -4.46
C SER A 209 -5.14 -5.87 -4.64
N HIS A 210 -4.18 -6.41 -3.88
CA HIS A 210 -3.79 -7.81 -3.87
C HIS A 210 -4.40 -8.62 -2.72
N GLY A 211 -5.31 -8.03 -1.95
CA GLY A 211 -6.08 -8.71 -0.89
C GLY A 211 -5.41 -8.76 0.47
N PHE A 212 -4.26 -8.11 0.64
CA PHE A 212 -3.65 -7.96 1.95
C PHE A 212 -4.47 -7.01 2.83
N ILE A 213 -4.58 -7.32 4.11
CA ILE A 213 -4.99 -6.35 5.14
C ILE A 213 -3.74 -5.94 5.89
N THR A 214 -3.53 -4.64 6.10
CA THR A 214 -2.37 -4.15 6.83
C THR A 214 -2.74 -3.78 8.25
N ILE A 215 -1.97 -4.28 9.20
CA ILE A 215 -1.89 -3.73 10.56
C ILE A 215 -0.50 -3.17 10.79
N ALA A 216 -0.22 -2.61 11.95
CA ALA A 216 1.13 -2.19 12.33
C ALA A 216 1.43 -2.59 13.78
N VAL A 217 2.72 -2.64 14.10
CA VAL A 217 3.23 -2.82 15.47
C VAL A 217 4.32 -1.80 15.73
N LYS A 218 4.44 -1.33 16.97
CA LYS A 218 5.54 -0.46 17.39
C LYS A 218 6.69 -1.31 17.95
N ALA A 219 7.84 -1.23 17.31
CA ALA A 219 9.06 -1.91 17.75
C ALA A 219 10.03 -0.89 18.36
N ASN A 220 10.65 -1.23 19.50
CA ASN A 220 11.77 -0.47 20.04
C ASN A 220 13.09 -1.13 19.60
N LEU A 221 13.83 -0.43 18.75
CA LEU A 221 15.05 -0.92 18.14
C LEU A 221 16.21 -0.05 18.62
N MET A 222 16.94 -0.55 19.61
CA MET A 222 18.07 0.15 20.23
C MET A 222 17.71 1.55 20.77
N GLY A 223 16.54 1.70 21.39
CA GLY A 223 16.05 2.97 21.91
C GLY A 223 15.37 3.86 20.87
N VAL A 224 15.31 3.42 19.60
CA VAL A 224 14.54 4.09 18.55
C VAL A 224 13.22 3.36 18.38
N GLU A 225 12.12 4.06 18.68
CA GLU A 225 10.80 3.56 18.38
C GLU A 225 10.52 3.65 16.87
N LYS A 226 10.02 2.56 16.30
CA LYS A 226 9.67 2.48 14.88
C LYS A 226 8.36 1.71 14.70
N VAL A 227 7.44 2.30 13.95
CA VAL A 227 6.23 1.61 13.51
C VAL A 227 6.59 0.72 12.32
N ILE A 228 6.26 -0.57 12.43
CA ILE A 228 6.48 -1.61 11.41
C ILE A 228 5.12 -2.02 10.86
N LEU A 229 4.95 -1.95 9.55
CA LEU A 229 3.76 -2.41 8.86
C LEU A 229 3.76 -3.94 8.79
N LEU A 230 2.63 -4.56 9.03
CA LEU A 230 2.42 -6.01 8.92
C LEU A 230 1.30 -6.31 7.91
N PRO A 231 1.63 -6.52 6.64
CA PRO A 231 0.68 -7.01 5.65
C PRO A 231 0.28 -8.46 5.95
N LYS A 232 -1.03 -8.72 5.97
CA LYS A 232 -1.61 -10.03 6.30
C LYS A 232 -2.42 -10.63 5.16
N MET A 233 -2.08 -11.86 4.81
CA MET A 233 -2.80 -12.76 3.92
C MET A 233 -3.21 -14.01 4.71
N HIS A 234 -4.37 -13.96 5.35
CA HIS A 234 -4.85 -15.05 6.21
C HIS A 234 -4.97 -16.39 5.46
N ASP A 235 -4.71 -17.50 6.16
CA ASP A 235 -4.96 -18.87 5.70
C ASP A 235 -6.46 -19.10 5.53
N LEU A 236 -7.25 -18.59 6.48
CA LEU A 236 -8.70 -18.59 6.45
C LEU A 236 -9.21 -17.15 6.47
N ARG A 237 -9.82 -16.75 5.37
CA ARG A 237 -10.43 -15.44 5.22
C ARG A 237 -11.91 -15.50 5.58
N CYS A 238 -12.35 -14.63 6.48
CA CYS A 238 -13.76 -14.49 6.82
C CYS A 238 -14.44 -13.61 5.77
N CYS A 239 -15.36 -14.17 5.01
CA CYS A 239 -16.05 -13.47 3.92
C CYS A 239 -17.55 -13.76 3.93
N MET A 240 -18.32 -12.87 3.29
CA MET A 240 -19.77 -12.98 3.19
C MET A 240 -20.25 -12.40 1.85
N LYS A 241 -21.32 -12.94 1.26
CA LYS A 241 -22.04 -12.22 0.20
C LYS A 241 -22.97 -11.20 0.85
N PRO A 242 -23.14 -9.97 0.34
CA PRO A 242 -23.97 -8.97 1.01
C PRO A 242 -25.39 -9.45 1.38
N GLN A 243 -26.04 -10.21 0.50
CA GLN A 243 -27.37 -10.79 0.74
C GLN A 243 -27.43 -11.86 1.83
N ASP A 244 -26.29 -12.42 2.25
CA ASP A 244 -26.22 -13.50 3.26
C ASP A 244 -26.23 -12.96 4.70
N ILE A 245 -26.18 -11.64 4.89
CA ILE A 245 -26.28 -11.01 6.21
C ILE A 245 -27.57 -11.42 6.94
N ILE A 246 -27.44 -11.76 8.21
CA ILE A 246 -28.58 -12.08 9.08
C ILE A 246 -29.11 -10.79 9.69
N VAL A 247 -30.39 -10.49 9.43
CA VAL A 247 -31.04 -9.28 9.95
C VAL A 247 -31.86 -9.64 11.19
N THR A 248 -31.58 -9.00 12.33
CA THR A 248 -32.34 -9.27 13.55
C THR A 248 -33.54 -8.31 13.70
N ARG A 249 -34.57 -8.73 14.45
CA ARG A 249 -35.71 -7.86 14.81
C ARG A 249 -35.26 -6.58 15.55
N LYS A 250 -34.19 -6.66 16.34
CA LYS A 250 -33.63 -5.51 17.06
C LYS A 250 -33.08 -4.47 16.08
N VAL A 251 -32.36 -4.90 15.05
CA VAL A 251 -31.84 -4.02 13.99
C VAL A 251 -32.98 -3.35 13.22
N LYS A 252 -34.03 -4.11 12.84
CA LYS A 252 -35.21 -3.54 12.17
C LYS A 252 -35.96 -2.51 13.03
N ARG A 253 -35.93 -2.63 14.35
CA ARG A 253 -36.57 -1.66 15.25
C ARG A 253 -35.75 -0.39 15.39
N ILE A 254 -34.43 -0.51 15.55
CA ILE A 254 -33.54 0.64 15.78
C ILE A 254 -33.29 1.44 14.51
N SER A 255 -33.39 0.82 13.32
CA SER A 255 -33.15 1.47 12.02
C SER A 255 -33.98 2.72 11.77
N ARG A 256 -35.16 2.86 12.39
CA ARG A 256 -36.03 4.05 12.30
C ARG A 256 -35.39 5.33 12.85
N LYS A 257 -34.43 5.15 13.76
CA LYS A 257 -33.76 6.23 14.49
C LYS A 257 -32.34 6.49 13.98
N LEU A 258 -31.86 5.68 13.03
CA LEU A 258 -30.48 5.71 12.60
C LEU A 258 -30.38 6.12 11.13
N LYS A 259 -29.32 6.87 10.85
CA LYS A 259 -28.92 7.29 9.51
C LYS A 259 -27.58 6.68 9.18
N ILE A 260 -27.42 6.18 7.97
CA ILE A 260 -26.13 5.76 7.42
C ILE A 260 -25.64 6.76 6.38
N THR A 261 -24.34 7.07 6.41
CA THR A 261 -23.66 7.89 5.39
C THR A 261 -22.33 7.25 5.01
N ILE A 262 -21.73 7.73 3.92
CA ILE A 262 -20.44 7.27 3.41
C ILE A 262 -19.55 8.49 3.18
N ASN A 263 -18.31 8.42 3.64
CA ASN A 263 -17.27 9.43 3.42
C ASN A 263 -17.66 10.85 3.88
N THR A 264 -18.50 10.98 4.92
CA THR A 264 -18.93 12.29 5.43
C THR A 264 -18.15 12.73 6.66
N SER A 265 -17.53 11.81 7.39
CA SER A 265 -16.82 12.13 8.64
C SER A 265 -15.64 11.18 8.90
N PHE A 266 -14.79 10.98 7.89
CA PHE A 266 -13.67 10.03 7.94
C PHE A 266 -12.74 10.25 9.14
N GLN A 267 -12.38 11.50 9.44
CA GLN A 267 -11.51 11.82 10.57
C GLN A 267 -12.14 11.44 11.92
N GLU A 268 -13.44 11.71 12.12
CA GLU A 268 -14.14 11.31 13.34
C GLU A 268 -14.30 9.80 13.45
N VAL A 269 -14.37 9.08 12.33
CA VAL A 269 -14.35 7.62 12.32
C VAL A 269 -12.99 7.08 12.75
N ILE A 270 -11.89 7.61 12.20
CA ILE A 270 -10.52 7.25 12.62
C ILE A 270 -10.35 7.50 14.13
N LYS A 271 -10.78 8.68 14.60
CA LYS A 271 -10.77 9.01 16.02
C LYS A 271 -11.60 8.04 16.84
N GLY A 272 -12.82 7.71 16.40
CA GLY A 272 -13.68 6.74 17.08
C GLY A 272 -13.10 5.34 17.19
N ILE A 273 -12.39 4.88 16.15
CA ILE A 273 -11.64 3.62 16.16
C ILE A 273 -10.51 3.69 17.17
N SER A 274 -9.67 4.74 17.13
CA SER A 274 -8.55 4.92 18.06
C SER A 274 -9.01 5.03 19.51
N ASP A 275 -10.10 5.76 19.77
CA ASP A 275 -10.68 5.91 21.12
C ASP A 275 -11.20 4.56 21.67
N SER A 276 -11.62 3.64 20.79
CA SER A 276 -12.25 2.36 21.20
C SER A 276 -11.25 1.21 21.37
N HIS A 277 -10.18 1.21 20.58
CA HIS A 277 -9.19 0.11 20.54
C HIS A 277 -7.79 0.53 20.99
N GLY A 278 -7.58 1.80 21.33
CA GLY A 278 -6.24 2.33 21.63
C GLY A 278 -5.33 2.42 20.39
N GLU A 279 -4.04 2.60 20.64
CA GLU A 279 -3.01 2.70 19.60
C GLU A 279 -2.38 1.34 19.23
N ASP A 280 -3.03 0.21 19.48
CA ASP A 280 -2.40 -1.13 19.36
C ASP A 280 -1.93 -1.49 17.94
N TRP A 281 -2.59 -0.92 16.93
CA TRP A 281 -2.18 -1.04 15.53
C TRP A 281 -2.48 0.20 14.68
N MET A 282 -3.36 1.08 15.16
CA MET A 282 -3.77 2.33 14.51
C MET A 282 -2.90 3.50 14.98
N TYR A 283 -1.59 3.35 14.92
CA TYR A 283 -0.63 4.40 15.30
C TYR A 283 -0.83 5.68 14.47
N PRO A 284 -0.39 6.86 14.96
CA PRO A 284 -0.52 8.13 14.24
C PRO A 284 -0.01 8.08 12.78
N GLU A 285 1.07 7.34 12.52
CA GLU A 285 1.62 7.12 11.17
C GLU A 285 0.63 6.37 10.27
N MET A 286 -0.02 5.32 10.78
CA MET A 286 -1.06 4.57 10.05
C MET A 286 -2.29 5.44 9.78
N GLN A 287 -2.73 6.22 10.78
CA GLN A 287 -3.85 7.15 10.63
C GLN A 287 -3.59 8.17 9.53
N LEU A 288 -2.38 8.75 9.50
CA LEU A 288 -1.96 9.69 8.47
C LEU A 288 -2.02 9.06 7.07
N GLU A 289 -1.54 7.83 6.90
CA GLU A 289 -1.62 7.15 5.59
C GLU A 289 -3.06 6.84 5.19
N PHE A 290 -3.95 6.45 6.12
CA PHE A 290 -5.38 6.31 5.83
C PHE A 290 -6.02 7.62 5.41
N MET A 291 -5.71 8.73 6.07
CA MET A 291 -6.18 10.06 5.69
C MET A 291 -5.69 10.46 4.30
N LYS A 292 -4.42 10.22 3.98
CA LYS A 292 -3.89 10.42 2.62
C LYS A 292 -4.66 9.59 1.60
N MET A 293 -4.90 8.31 1.91
CA MET A 293 -5.62 7.41 1.01
C MET A 293 -7.07 7.84 0.74
N HIS A 294 -7.71 8.48 1.72
CA HIS A 294 -9.08 8.97 1.63
C HIS A 294 -9.20 10.34 0.95
N TYR A 295 -8.43 11.34 1.39
CA TYR A 295 -8.57 12.73 0.96
C TYR A 295 -7.78 13.08 -0.30
N LEU A 296 -6.64 12.41 -0.53
CA LEU A 296 -5.71 12.78 -1.61
C LEU A 296 -5.83 11.87 -2.84
N ASN A 297 -6.83 10.98 -2.89
CA ASN A 297 -6.92 10.05 -4.01
C ASN A 297 -7.25 10.73 -5.35
N GLY A 298 -6.61 10.26 -6.43
CA GLY A 298 -6.66 10.86 -7.77
C GLY A 298 -5.48 11.78 -8.11
N MET A 299 -4.61 12.11 -7.15
CA MET A 299 -3.42 12.93 -7.42
C MET A 299 -2.16 12.15 -7.76
N TYR A 300 -2.09 10.86 -7.40
CA TYR A 300 -1.02 9.96 -7.79
C TYR A 300 -1.40 9.29 -9.11
N LYS A 301 -0.89 9.85 -10.22
CA LYS A 301 -0.88 9.11 -11.49
C LYS A 301 0.10 7.95 -11.30
N THR A 302 -0.41 6.74 -11.12
CA THR A 302 0.38 5.57 -11.50
C THR A 302 0.55 5.65 -13.01
N ASN A 303 1.71 6.16 -13.44
CA ASN A 303 2.13 6.00 -14.83
C ASN A 303 2.45 4.52 -15.00
N GLU A 304 1.44 3.69 -15.28
CA GLU A 304 1.65 2.42 -15.98
C GLU A 304 2.31 2.77 -17.32
N ARG A 305 3.65 2.79 -17.35
CA ARG A 305 4.38 2.76 -18.60
C ARG A 305 4.45 1.31 -19.03
N LYS A 306 3.77 1.01 -20.14
CA LYS A 306 4.22 -0.02 -21.09
C LYS A 306 5.70 0.21 -21.34
N TRP A 307 6.53 -0.73 -20.89
CA TRP A 307 7.93 -0.74 -21.27
C TRP A 307 8.00 -1.26 -22.71
N SER A 308 7.93 -0.36 -23.68
CA SER A 308 8.28 -0.71 -25.05
C SER A 308 9.79 -0.98 -25.06
N ASN A 309 10.17 -2.26 -25.02
CA ASN A 309 11.50 -2.69 -25.42
C ASN A 309 11.79 -2.06 -26.78
N GLY A 310 12.96 -1.44 -26.91
CA GLY A 310 13.48 -0.95 -28.18
C GLY A 310 13.26 -2.03 -29.24
N THR A 311 12.69 -1.61 -30.37
CA THR A 311 12.34 -2.47 -31.49
C THR A 311 13.57 -3.24 -31.96
N ASN A 312 13.61 -4.52 -31.62
CA ASN A 312 13.93 -5.57 -32.58
C ASN A 312 12.73 -6.52 -32.58
N LYS A 313 12.03 -6.54 -33.72
CA LYS A 313 10.97 -7.49 -34.03
C LYS A 313 11.54 -8.90 -33.91
N MET A 314 11.09 -9.64 -32.90
CA MET A 314 10.86 -11.07 -33.04
C MET A 314 9.72 -11.45 -32.10
N GLU A 315 8.60 -11.84 -32.71
CA GLU A 315 7.40 -12.29 -32.02
C GLU A 315 7.72 -13.48 -31.12
N SER A 316 7.42 -13.35 -29.83
CA SER A 316 7.02 -14.51 -29.02
C SER A 316 5.80 -14.11 -28.20
N LYS A 317 4.72 -14.86 -28.44
CA LYS A 317 3.45 -14.79 -27.75
C LYS A 317 3.65 -15.32 -26.34
N THR A 318 3.47 -14.47 -25.33
CA THR A 318 2.72 -14.69 -24.08
C THR A 318 3.25 -13.73 -23.04
N ASP A 319 2.54 -12.64 -22.76
CA ASP A 319 2.59 -11.96 -21.47
C ASP A 319 1.27 -11.20 -21.28
N HIS A 320 0.41 -11.75 -20.43
CA HIS A 320 -0.79 -11.09 -19.94
C HIS A 320 -0.38 -10.00 -18.93
N GLU A 321 -0.01 -8.81 -19.42
CA GLU A 321 0.08 -7.62 -18.57
C GLU A 321 -1.33 -7.21 -18.14
N ASN A 322 -1.71 -7.61 -16.92
CA ASN A 322 -2.91 -7.15 -16.25
C ASN A 322 -2.73 -5.67 -15.88
N ASN A 323 -3.43 -4.77 -16.57
CA ASN A 323 -3.58 -3.37 -16.15
C ASN A 323 -4.27 -3.34 -14.79
N GLU A 324 -3.57 -2.93 -13.74
CA GLU A 324 -4.06 -2.85 -12.37
C GLU A 324 -4.50 -1.42 -12.08
N THR A 325 -5.65 -1.05 -12.65
CA THR A 325 -6.19 0.29 -12.48
C THR A 325 -7.25 0.30 -11.38
N PHE A 326 -6.89 0.76 -10.17
CA PHE A 326 -7.89 1.41 -9.33
C PHE A 326 -8.57 2.50 -10.17
N GLN A 327 -9.90 2.58 -10.15
CA GLN A 327 -10.62 3.56 -10.96
C GLN A 327 -10.05 4.96 -10.67
N LYS A 328 -9.48 5.57 -11.71
CA LYS A 328 -8.82 6.87 -11.66
C LYS A 328 -9.80 7.88 -11.02
N ASN A 329 -9.48 8.36 -9.81
CA ASN A 329 -10.23 9.31 -8.97
C ASN A 329 -11.21 8.75 -7.90
N GLU A 330 -11.32 7.44 -7.67
CA GLU A 330 -12.13 6.91 -6.56
C GLU A 330 -11.31 6.76 -5.29
N LYS A 331 -11.79 7.23 -4.12
CA LYS A 331 -11.10 7.06 -2.81
C LYS A 331 -10.76 5.58 -2.56
N THR A 332 -9.50 5.28 -2.22
CA THR A 332 -9.10 3.86 -1.98
C THR A 332 -9.64 3.38 -0.64
N VAL A 333 -9.51 4.23 0.39
CA VAL A 333 -10.02 3.96 1.73
C VAL A 333 -11.22 4.88 1.97
N VAL A 334 -12.29 4.28 2.45
CA VAL A 334 -13.60 4.91 2.62
C VAL A 334 -14.07 4.73 4.06
N SER A 335 -14.94 5.62 4.52
CA SER A 335 -15.63 5.49 5.79
C SER A 335 -17.11 5.26 5.59
N VAL A 336 -17.70 4.52 6.53
CA VAL A 336 -19.14 4.37 6.71
C VAL A 336 -19.47 4.92 8.08
N GLU A 337 -20.46 5.79 8.17
CA GLU A 337 -20.85 6.44 9.42
C GLU A 337 -22.30 6.14 9.76
N VAL A 338 -22.58 5.91 11.05
CA VAL A 338 -23.93 5.76 11.59
C VAL A 338 -24.22 6.88 12.57
N TRP A 339 -25.31 7.59 12.32
CA TRP A 339 -25.75 8.72 13.12
C TRP A 339 -27.06 8.40 13.83
N HIS A 340 -27.15 8.84 15.08
CA HIS A 340 -28.41 8.99 15.79
C HIS A 340 -28.58 10.49 16.05
N GLU A 341 -29.58 11.10 15.42
CA GLU A 341 -29.67 12.56 15.32
C GLU A 341 -28.36 13.11 14.71
N ASP A 342 -27.68 14.02 15.42
CA ASP A 342 -26.42 14.63 14.97
C ASP A 342 -25.17 13.98 15.62
N LYS A 343 -25.33 12.85 16.32
CA LYS A 343 -24.23 12.16 17.01
C LYS A 343 -23.74 10.96 16.21
N LEU A 344 -22.43 10.88 15.99
CA LEU A 344 -21.76 9.71 15.41
C LEU A 344 -21.72 8.57 16.43
N VAL A 345 -22.56 7.56 16.22
CA VAL A 345 -22.78 6.45 17.16
C VAL A 345 -22.16 5.13 16.72
N ALA A 346 -21.76 4.99 15.46
CA ALA A 346 -20.88 3.93 14.99
C ALA A 346 -20.18 4.38 13.70
N GLY A 347 -19.09 3.74 13.35
CA GLY A 347 -18.45 3.92 12.05
C GLY A 347 -17.43 2.83 11.77
N GLU A 348 -17.07 2.67 10.50
CA GLU A 348 -15.92 1.86 10.09
C GLU A 348 -15.15 2.50 8.95
N ILE A 349 -13.87 2.11 8.84
CA ILE A 349 -13.10 2.28 7.62
C ILE A 349 -12.96 0.95 6.89
N GLY A 350 -12.92 1.03 5.57
CA GLY A 350 -12.68 -0.09 4.68
C GLY A 350 -12.13 0.36 3.34
N PHE A 351 -11.94 -0.56 2.42
CA PHE A 351 -11.49 -0.25 1.06
C PHE A 351 -12.25 -1.05 0.01
N VAL A 352 -12.30 -0.51 -1.20
CA VAL A 352 -13.00 -1.08 -2.35
C VAL A 352 -12.00 -1.62 -3.35
N ASN A 353 -12.16 -2.89 -3.72
CA ASN A 353 -11.37 -3.58 -4.75
C ASN A 353 -12.32 -4.18 -5.78
N GLY A 354 -12.63 -3.41 -6.81
CA GLY A 354 -13.68 -3.78 -7.77
C GLY A 354 -15.00 -4.08 -7.06
N SER A 355 -15.63 -5.22 -7.35
CA SER A 355 -16.89 -5.62 -6.70
C SER A 355 -16.70 -6.32 -5.34
N MET A 356 -15.55 -6.14 -4.70
CA MET A 356 -15.25 -6.57 -3.33
C MET A 356 -15.08 -5.37 -2.40
N TYR A 357 -15.68 -5.43 -1.21
CA TYR A 357 -15.46 -4.48 -0.13
C TYR A 357 -14.76 -5.17 1.04
N THR A 358 -13.73 -4.54 1.60
CA THR A 358 -12.99 -5.08 2.75
C THR A 358 -13.17 -4.15 3.94
N SER A 359 -13.79 -4.65 5.03
CA SER A 359 -13.82 -3.94 6.31
C SER A 359 -12.46 -4.07 6.99
N ILE A 360 -11.89 -2.94 7.45
CA ILE A 360 -10.64 -2.94 8.21
C ILE A 360 -10.95 -2.90 9.70
N SER A 361 -11.63 -1.84 10.15
CA SER A 361 -11.94 -1.63 11.56
C SER A 361 -13.08 -0.66 11.74
N GLY A 362 -13.78 -0.78 12.86
CA GLY A 362 -14.87 0.10 13.22
C GLY A 362 -15.05 0.22 14.73
N PHE A 363 -15.99 1.07 15.11
CA PHE A 363 -16.35 1.33 16.50
C PHE A 363 -17.86 1.50 16.62
N HIS A 364 -18.37 1.43 17.86
CA HIS A 364 -19.75 1.79 18.17
C HIS A 364 -19.85 2.33 19.61
N ARG A 365 -20.76 3.29 19.80
CA ARG A 365 -21.02 3.99 21.07
C ARG A 365 -22.47 3.84 21.54
N MET A 366 -23.35 3.28 20.69
CA MET A 366 -24.76 3.05 20.98
C MET A 366 -25.12 1.58 20.77
N ASN A 367 -25.91 1.02 21.69
CA ASN A 367 -26.37 -0.37 21.62
C ASN A 367 -27.06 -0.67 20.29
N ASN A 368 -26.64 -1.75 19.62
CA ASN A 368 -27.08 -2.18 18.29
C ASN A 368 -26.73 -1.24 17.11
N ALA A 369 -26.02 -0.13 17.31
CA ALA A 369 -25.59 0.72 16.19
C ALA A 369 -24.59 -0.02 15.28
N GLY A 370 -23.67 -0.81 15.84
CA GLY A 370 -22.77 -1.66 15.06
C GLY A 370 -23.50 -2.74 14.25
N ASN A 371 -24.49 -3.41 14.85
CA ASN A 371 -25.32 -4.40 14.14
C ASN A 371 -26.13 -3.74 13.00
N PHE A 372 -26.66 -2.54 13.24
CA PHE A 372 -27.32 -1.75 12.20
C PHE A 372 -26.35 -1.37 11.09
N GLN A 373 -25.14 -0.88 11.43
CA GLN A 373 -24.10 -0.52 10.46
C GLN A 373 -23.84 -1.68 9.50
N LEU A 374 -23.64 -2.89 10.03
CA LEU A 374 -23.31 -4.05 9.21
C LEU A 374 -24.46 -4.44 8.27
N VAL A 375 -25.70 -4.41 8.75
CA VAL A 375 -26.87 -4.70 7.91
C VAL A 375 -27.09 -3.62 6.85
N ALA A 376 -26.97 -2.34 7.22
CA ALA A 376 -27.14 -1.23 6.30
C ALA A 376 -26.03 -1.19 5.25
N LEU A 377 -24.79 -1.50 5.64
CA LEU A 377 -23.67 -1.66 4.72
C LEU A 377 -23.88 -2.84 3.75
N ALA A 378 -24.32 -4.01 4.24
CA ALA A 378 -24.71 -5.11 3.36
C ALA A 378 -25.77 -4.70 2.32
N ALA A 379 -26.79 -3.93 2.73
CA ALA A 379 -27.79 -3.41 1.81
C ALA A 379 -27.19 -2.49 0.74
N ILE A 380 -26.32 -1.55 1.13
CA ILE A 380 -25.61 -0.66 0.21
C ILE A 380 -24.74 -1.47 -0.76
N LEU A 381 -23.96 -2.42 -0.26
CA LEU A 381 -23.11 -3.29 -1.07
C LEU A 381 -23.95 -4.09 -2.08
N TYR A 382 -25.07 -4.67 -1.64
CA TYR A 382 -25.99 -5.40 -2.50
C TYR A 382 -26.55 -4.53 -3.64
N PHE A 383 -27.08 -3.36 -3.31
CA PHE A 383 -27.68 -2.45 -4.30
C PHE A 383 -26.66 -1.84 -5.27
N ASN A 384 -25.39 -1.74 -4.86
CA ASN A 384 -24.29 -1.31 -5.73
C ASN A 384 -23.62 -2.47 -6.50
N GLY A 385 -24.10 -3.70 -6.36
CA GLY A 385 -23.65 -4.85 -7.14
C GLY A 385 -22.38 -5.53 -6.63
N PHE A 386 -21.93 -5.24 -5.41
CA PHE A 386 -20.82 -5.96 -4.78
C PHE A 386 -21.15 -7.44 -4.62
N LYS A 387 -20.13 -8.29 -4.81
CA LYS A 387 -20.27 -9.76 -4.80
C LYS A 387 -19.63 -10.41 -3.60
N LEU A 388 -18.66 -9.74 -2.98
CA LEU A 388 -17.93 -10.26 -1.83
C LEU A 388 -17.68 -9.14 -0.82
N TRP A 389 -17.97 -9.43 0.43
CA TRP A 389 -17.59 -8.62 1.57
C TRP A 389 -16.53 -9.40 2.36
N ASP A 390 -15.30 -8.89 2.32
CA ASP A 390 -14.17 -9.39 3.11
C ASP A 390 -14.18 -8.74 4.49
N LEU A 391 -14.21 -9.58 5.52
CA LEU A 391 -14.22 -9.18 6.92
C LEU A 391 -12.88 -9.47 7.61
N GLY A 392 -11.84 -9.89 6.88
CA GLY A 392 -10.53 -10.20 7.44
C GLY A 392 -10.53 -11.52 8.23
N MET A 393 -10.17 -11.46 9.51
CA MET A 393 -10.08 -12.65 10.37
C MET A 393 -11.45 -13.15 10.85
N GLU A 394 -11.53 -14.46 11.10
CA GLU A 394 -12.68 -15.09 11.74
C GLU A 394 -12.83 -14.57 13.17
N ILE A 395 -14.05 -14.12 13.50
CA ILE A 395 -14.46 -13.74 14.84
C ILE A 395 -15.89 -14.28 15.02
N PRO A 396 -16.24 -14.90 16.17
CA PRO A 396 -17.52 -15.59 16.34
C PRO A 396 -18.75 -14.78 15.92
N TYR A 397 -18.83 -13.49 16.28
CA TYR A 397 -19.98 -12.66 15.92
C TYR A 397 -20.17 -12.47 14.40
N LYS A 398 -19.10 -12.56 13.59
CA LYS A 398 -19.18 -12.45 12.13
C LYS A 398 -19.86 -13.68 11.54
N ILE A 399 -19.53 -14.86 12.08
CA ILE A 399 -20.15 -16.13 11.70
C ILE A 399 -21.64 -16.12 12.09
N ASP A 400 -21.96 -15.64 13.29
CA ASP A 400 -23.35 -15.46 13.75
C ASP A 400 -24.16 -14.50 12.88
N MET A 401 -23.50 -13.63 12.11
CA MET A 401 -24.12 -12.70 11.15
C MET A 401 -24.23 -13.24 9.73
N GLY A 402 -23.72 -14.45 9.45
CA GLY A 402 -23.80 -15.09 8.14
C GLY A 402 -22.48 -15.16 7.36
N ALA A 403 -21.37 -14.70 7.94
CA ALA A 403 -20.06 -14.85 7.34
C ALA A 403 -19.58 -16.32 7.37
N LYS A 404 -18.63 -16.64 6.49
CA LYS A 404 -18.04 -17.96 6.35
C LYS A 404 -16.53 -17.85 6.21
N THR A 405 -15.83 -18.88 6.64
CA THR A 405 -14.39 -19.01 6.38
C THR A 405 -14.14 -19.52 4.96
N VAL A 406 -13.15 -18.91 4.30
CA VAL A 406 -12.74 -19.19 2.93
C VAL A 406 -11.23 -19.45 2.94
N PRO A 407 -10.76 -20.61 2.46
CA PRO A 407 -9.32 -20.85 2.36
C PRO A 407 -8.63 -19.81 1.47
N ARG A 408 -7.42 -19.39 1.84
CA ARG A 408 -6.60 -18.37 1.16
C ARG A 408 -6.62 -18.51 -0.35
N ARG A 409 -6.34 -19.72 -0.86
CA ARG A 409 -6.28 -20.01 -2.29
C ARG A 409 -7.62 -19.72 -3.01
N LYS A 410 -8.74 -20.01 -2.36
CA LYS A 410 -10.08 -19.71 -2.85
C LYS A 410 -10.39 -18.22 -2.77
N PHE A 411 -10.00 -17.55 -1.68
CA PHE A 411 -10.13 -16.11 -1.54
C PHE A 411 -9.37 -15.36 -2.65
N ILE A 412 -8.09 -15.69 -2.88
CA ILE A 412 -7.28 -15.08 -3.94
C ILE A 412 -7.91 -15.29 -5.32
N LYS A 413 -8.48 -16.47 -5.59
CA LYS A 413 -9.22 -16.72 -6.83
C LYS A 413 -10.40 -15.76 -6.98
N GLN A 414 -11.23 -15.62 -5.93
CA GLN A 414 -12.37 -14.70 -5.94
C GLN A 414 -11.93 -13.24 -6.08
N LEU A 415 -10.86 -12.83 -5.38
CA LEU A 415 -10.28 -11.50 -5.53
C LEU A 415 -9.92 -11.21 -6.99
N ASN A 416 -9.19 -12.10 -7.65
CA ASN A 416 -8.76 -11.90 -9.04
C ASN A 416 -9.95 -11.83 -10.02
N GLU A 417 -11.03 -12.56 -9.75
CA GLU A 417 -12.27 -12.50 -10.53
C GLU A 417 -13.02 -11.17 -10.34
N LEU A 418 -12.96 -10.58 -9.15
CA LEU A 418 -13.80 -9.43 -8.76
C LEU A 418 -13.08 -8.07 -8.80
N LYS A 419 -11.74 -8.03 -8.67
CA LYS A 419 -10.96 -6.80 -8.48
C LYS A 419 -11.05 -5.80 -9.64
N ASN A 420 -11.40 -6.27 -10.84
CA ASN A 420 -11.54 -5.47 -12.05
C ASN A 420 -13.01 -5.09 -12.37
N THR A 421 -13.98 -5.52 -11.57
CA THR A 421 -15.39 -5.16 -11.76
C THR A 421 -15.63 -3.72 -11.31
N LYS A 422 -16.07 -2.84 -12.22
CA LYS A 422 -16.45 -1.47 -11.85
C LYS A 422 -17.78 -1.46 -11.11
N VAL A 423 -17.77 -0.91 -9.91
CA VAL A 423 -18.95 -0.66 -9.07
C VAL A 423 -18.85 0.73 -8.48
N LYS A 424 -19.97 1.28 -8.03
CA LYS A 424 -19.97 2.51 -7.24
C LYS A 424 -20.06 2.16 -5.76
N PHE A 425 -19.43 2.95 -4.90
CA PHE A 425 -19.62 2.83 -3.46
C PHE A 425 -20.26 4.11 -2.91
N GLU A 426 -21.58 4.20 -3.07
CA GLU A 426 -22.37 5.35 -2.67
C GLU A 426 -23.70 4.93 -2.03
N ILE A 427 -24.27 5.82 -1.22
CA ILE A 427 -25.66 5.67 -0.77
C ILE A 427 -26.54 5.81 -2.02
N PRO A 428 -27.34 4.79 -2.39
CA PRO A 428 -28.23 4.93 -3.55
C PRO A 428 -29.11 6.17 -3.41
N ALA A 429 -29.30 6.93 -4.49
CA ALA A 429 -29.93 8.26 -4.46
C ALA A 429 -31.29 8.30 -3.74
N LYS A 430 -32.05 7.20 -3.82
CA LYS A 430 -33.31 6.99 -3.10
C LYS A 430 -33.18 7.21 -1.58
N TYR A 431 -32.02 6.90 -0.99
CA TYR A 431 -31.79 6.88 0.45
C TYR A 431 -30.99 8.09 0.98
N ALA A 432 -30.89 9.19 0.23
CA ALA A 432 -30.08 10.36 0.62
C ALA A 432 -30.66 11.21 1.78
N GLY A 433 -31.74 10.78 2.44
CA GLY A 433 -32.47 11.52 3.47
C GLY A 433 -31.83 11.53 4.88
N LYS A 434 -32.41 12.33 5.79
CA LYS A 434 -31.94 12.47 7.19
C LYS A 434 -32.17 11.21 8.06
N SER A 435 -33.22 10.43 7.80
CA SER A 435 -33.44 9.11 8.41
C SER A 435 -33.67 8.10 7.29
N ASN A 436 -32.60 7.41 6.88
CA ASN A 436 -32.60 6.53 5.72
C ASN A 436 -32.50 5.04 6.07
N GLY A 437 -32.26 4.71 7.34
CA GLY A 437 -32.01 3.33 7.76
C GLY A 437 -33.23 2.40 7.61
N GLU A 438 -34.44 2.89 7.93
CA GLU A 438 -35.65 2.07 7.84
C GLU A 438 -36.00 1.70 6.40
N GLU A 439 -36.03 2.67 5.49
CA GLU A 439 -36.39 2.43 4.10
C GLU A 439 -35.36 1.53 3.41
N LEU A 440 -34.06 1.79 3.62
CA LEU A 440 -32.96 0.98 3.08
C LEU A 440 -33.09 -0.50 3.50
N ILE A 441 -33.29 -0.76 4.80
CA ILE A 441 -33.40 -2.14 5.31
C ILE A 441 -34.68 -2.80 4.84
N SER A 442 -35.80 -2.06 4.81
CA SER A 442 -37.08 -2.59 4.34
C SER A 442 -37.01 -3.05 2.88
N ASP A 443 -36.44 -2.22 2.01
CA ASP A 443 -36.27 -2.54 0.59
C ASP A 443 -35.27 -3.66 0.37
N PHE A 444 -34.16 -3.66 1.12
CA PHE A 444 -33.18 -4.72 1.07
C PHE A 444 -33.79 -6.08 1.41
N LEU A 445 -34.56 -6.16 2.51
CA LEU A 445 -35.25 -7.39 2.92
C LEU A 445 -36.23 -7.88 1.84
N LYS A 446 -36.97 -6.97 1.20
CA LYS A 446 -37.85 -7.32 0.07
C LYS A 446 -37.04 -7.89 -1.10
N ALA A 447 -35.91 -7.26 -1.44
CA ALA A 447 -35.07 -7.65 -2.57
C ALA A 447 -34.38 -9.02 -2.37
N VAL A 448 -34.06 -9.40 -1.13
CA VAL A 448 -33.40 -10.68 -0.82
C VAL A 448 -34.34 -11.81 -0.38
N GLY A 449 -35.66 -11.63 -0.49
CA GLY A 449 -36.65 -12.69 -0.29
C GLY A 449 -37.36 -12.73 1.08
N GLY A 450 -37.56 -11.60 1.76
CA GLY A 450 -38.63 -11.40 2.76
C GLY A 450 -38.44 -11.98 4.17
N ASP A 451 -37.80 -13.15 4.33
CA ASP A 451 -37.88 -13.93 5.59
C ASP A 451 -36.55 -14.14 6.34
N LYS A 452 -35.48 -13.39 6.01
CA LYS A 452 -34.19 -13.46 6.75
C LYS A 452 -34.21 -12.73 8.10
N VAL A 453 -35.33 -12.71 8.82
CA VAL A 453 -35.40 -12.09 10.15
C VAL A 453 -35.24 -13.13 11.24
N ALA A 454 -34.01 -13.37 11.67
CA ALA A 454 -33.72 -14.30 12.76
C ALA A 454 -34.31 -13.79 14.10
N ALA A 455 -34.83 -14.71 14.91
CA ALA A 455 -35.11 -14.44 16.31
C ALA A 455 -33.77 -14.13 17.00
N GLY A 456 -33.65 -12.95 17.63
CA GLY A 456 -32.38 -12.53 18.22
C GLY A 456 -31.88 -13.56 19.24
N GLY A 457 -30.63 -14.01 19.06
CA GLY A 457 -29.95 -14.85 20.05
C GLY A 457 -29.87 -14.16 21.42
N PRO A 458 -29.61 -14.93 22.49
CA PRO A 458 -29.63 -14.41 23.86
C PRO A 458 -28.70 -13.21 23.98
N ASN A 459 -29.14 -12.16 24.69
CA ASN A 459 -28.25 -11.11 25.18
C ASN A 459 -27.16 -11.79 26.02
N LYS A 460 -25.97 -12.03 25.46
CA LYS A 460 -24.78 -12.17 26.29
C LYS A 460 -24.36 -10.75 26.71
N PRO A 461 -24.04 -10.53 28.00
CA PRO A 461 -23.49 -9.25 28.45
C PRO A 461 -22.24 -8.95 27.62
N GLY A 462 -21.99 -7.67 27.33
CA GLY A 462 -20.89 -7.22 26.51
C GLY A 462 -19.60 -7.96 26.86
N SER A 463 -19.03 -8.62 25.85
CA SER A 463 -17.62 -9.01 25.92
C SER A 463 -16.82 -7.73 25.86
N GLY A 464 -16.60 -7.11 27.04
CA GLY A 464 -15.35 -6.41 27.25
C GLY A 464 -14.25 -7.43 26.99
N GLN A 465 -13.58 -7.29 25.86
CA GLN A 465 -12.30 -7.94 25.63
C GLN A 465 -11.24 -6.85 25.80
N LYS A 466 -10.34 -7.18 26.74
CA LYS A 466 -9.18 -6.42 27.16
C LYS A 466 -8.23 -6.15 26.02
#